data_AF-A0A971PYD3-F1
#
_entry.id   AF-A0A971PYD3-F1
#
_cell.length_a   1.000
_cell.length_b   1.000
_cell.length_c   1.000
_cell.angle_alpha   90.00
_cell.angle_beta   90.00
_cell.angle_gamma   90.00
#
_symmetry.space_group_name_H-M   'P 1'
#
loop_
_entity.id
_entity.type
_entity.pdbx_description
1 polymer ?
#
loop_
_entity_poly.entity_id
_entity_poly.type
_entity_poly.pdbx_seq_one_letter_code
_entity_poly.pdbx_strand_id
1 'polypeptide(L)'
;MNKKKPVNSSTFSFIKDNILTITDITRSNKLSEILNQYAGKETSEVYIIQNNKNRNAVGVLVDLEHYARLLKLQEAIEQAA
;
A
#
# COMPACT_ATOMS: atom_id res chain seq x y z
N MET A 1 -1.62 -18.29 -14.74
CA MET A 1 -2.20 -16.97 -14.38
C MET A 1 -2.51 -16.96 -12.89
N ASN A 2 -1.66 -16.37 -12.05
CA ASN A 2 -1.97 -16.22 -10.63
C ASN A 2 -2.98 -15.08 -10.47
N LYS A 3 -4.23 -15.41 -10.15
CA LYS A 3 -5.23 -14.43 -9.70
C LYS A 3 -4.76 -13.88 -8.35
N LYS A 4 -4.22 -12.67 -8.33
CA LYS A 4 -3.89 -11.97 -7.07
C LYS A 4 -5.19 -11.77 -6.29
N LYS A 5 -5.25 -12.30 -5.07
CA LYS A 5 -6.44 -12.24 -4.21
C LYS A 5 -6.64 -10.80 -3.73
N PRO A 6 -7.89 -10.32 -3.63
CA PRO A 6 -8.17 -8.98 -3.10
C PRO A 6 -7.64 -8.86 -1.67
N VAL A 7 -6.90 -7.78 -1.41
CA VAL A 7 -6.31 -7.49 -0.10
C VAL A 7 -7.43 -7.28 0.91
N ASN A 8 -7.50 -8.15 1.92
CA ASN A 8 -8.46 -8.08 3.02
C ASN A 8 -7.73 -8.14 4.37
N SER A 9 -8.45 -8.06 5.49
CA SER A 9 -7.84 -8.15 6.84
C SER A 9 -7.01 -9.42 7.06
N SER A 10 -7.31 -10.51 6.33
CA SER A 10 -6.53 -11.75 6.32
C SER A 10 -5.16 -11.61 5.61
N THR A 11 -5.03 -10.63 4.70
CA THR A 11 -3.79 -10.26 4.00
C THR A 11 -2.84 -9.48 4.90
N PHE A 12 -3.33 -8.90 6.01
CA PHE A 12 -2.50 -8.15 6.97
C PHE A 12 -1.40 -9.01 7.63
N SER A 13 -1.60 -10.32 7.71
CA SER A 13 -0.57 -11.29 8.11
C SER A 13 0.57 -11.39 7.08
N PHE A 14 0.22 -11.27 5.79
CA PHE A 14 1.12 -11.32 4.62
C PHE A 14 1.85 -9.98 4.40
N ILE A 15 1.27 -8.90 4.90
CA ILE A 15 1.85 -7.56 4.86
C ILE A 15 3.20 -7.50 5.61
N LYS A 16 3.39 -8.31 6.66
CA LYS A 16 4.68 -8.41 7.35
C LYS A 16 5.82 -8.88 6.43
N ASP A 17 5.52 -9.65 5.40
CA ASP A 17 6.51 -10.18 4.46
C ASP A 17 6.82 -9.21 3.30
N ASN A 18 6.06 -8.10 3.18
CA ASN A 18 6.25 -7.07 2.14
C ASN A 18 6.59 -5.69 2.75
N ILE A 19 7.29 -5.69 3.89
CA ILE A 19 7.80 -4.46 4.50
C ILE A 19 9.10 -4.07 3.78
N LEU A 20 9.04 -2.96 3.06
CA LEU A 20 10.21 -2.29 2.51
C LEU A 20 10.85 -1.41 3.57
N THR A 21 12.17 -1.46 3.67
CA THR A 21 12.91 -0.53 4.52
C THR A 21 13.17 0.78 3.77
N ILE A 22 13.45 1.86 4.52
CA ILE A 22 13.89 3.14 3.89
C ILE A 22 15.10 2.91 2.98
N THR A 23 15.98 1.97 3.34
CA THR A 23 17.16 1.65 2.53
C THR A 23 16.78 0.99 1.21
N ASP A 24 15.80 0.09 1.21
CA ASP A 24 15.29 -0.54 -0.03
C ASP A 24 14.69 0.52 -0.96
N ILE A 25 13.93 1.47 -0.41
CA ILE A 25 13.29 2.56 -1.16
C ILE A 25 14.30 3.53 -1.77
N THR A 26 15.36 3.88 -1.03
CA THR A 26 16.25 5.01 -1.39
C THR A 26 17.52 4.60 -2.12
N ARG A 27 18.03 3.37 -1.90
CA ARG A 27 19.24 2.88 -2.56
C ARG A 27 18.98 2.10 -3.85
N SER A 28 17.71 1.88 -4.19
CA SER A 28 17.31 1.21 -5.41
C SER A 28 16.27 2.04 -6.16
N ASN A 29 15.96 1.68 -7.41
CA ASN A 29 14.89 2.31 -8.19
C ASN A 29 13.49 1.86 -7.74
N LYS A 30 13.36 1.24 -6.57
CA LYS A 30 12.12 0.59 -6.11
C LYS A 30 10.94 1.56 -6.03
N LEU A 31 11.17 2.79 -5.59
CA LEU A 31 10.10 3.80 -5.56
C LEU A 31 9.54 4.07 -6.95
N SER A 32 10.41 4.27 -7.95
CA SER A 32 10.00 4.47 -9.33
C SER A 32 9.29 3.24 -9.91
N GLU A 33 9.77 2.03 -9.60
CA GLU A 33 9.09 0.79 -10.00
C GLU A 33 7.67 0.70 -9.44
N ILE A 34 7.48 1.01 -8.15
CA ILE A 34 6.17 1.00 -7.51
C ILE A 34 5.25 2.05 -8.15
N LEU A 35 5.74 3.28 -8.32
CA LEU A 35 4.94 4.35 -8.93
C LEU A 35 4.56 4.03 -10.38
N ASN A 36 5.45 3.38 -11.14
CA ASN A 36 5.14 2.91 -12.49
C ASN A 36 4.10 1.77 -12.49
N GLN A 37 4.00 0.95 -11.44
CA GLN A 37 2.92 -0.04 -11.32
C GLN A 37 1.56 0.61 -11.04
N TYR A 38 1.56 1.77 -10.38
CA TYR A 38 0.35 2.57 -10.16
C TYR A 38 -0.05 3.38 -11.38
N ALA A 39 0.84 3.51 -12.37
CA ALA A 39 0.53 4.20 -13.61
C ALA A 39 -0.37 3.34 -14.52
N GLY A 40 -1.55 3.86 -14.84
CA GLY A 40 -2.40 3.39 -15.95
C GLY A 40 -3.70 2.72 -15.55
N LYS A 41 -3.73 1.88 -14.51
CA LYS A 41 -4.96 1.26 -14.02
C LYS A 41 -4.95 1.19 -12.50
N GLU A 42 -6.07 1.59 -11.88
CA GLU A 42 -6.28 1.45 -10.43
C GLU A 42 -5.87 0.05 -9.97
N THR A 43 -5.02 0.00 -8.96
CA THR A 43 -4.60 -1.23 -8.32
C THR A 43 -4.83 -1.21 -6.82
N SER A 44 -5.13 -2.38 -6.25
CA SER A 44 -5.27 -2.60 -4.80
C SER A 44 -3.95 -3.04 -4.15
N GLU A 45 -2.83 -2.94 -4.86
CA GLU A 45 -1.51 -3.24 -4.31
C GLU A 45 -1.11 -2.20 -3.27
N VAL A 46 -0.45 -2.65 -2.21
CA VAL A 46 -0.06 -1.82 -1.07
C VAL A 46 1.37 -2.18 -0.69
N TYR A 47 2.20 -1.17 -0.50
CA TYR A 47 3.55 -1.34 0.01
C TYR A 47 3.69 -0.71 1.38
N ILE A 48 4.27 -1.45 2.34
CA ILE A 48 4.55 -0.91 3.67
C ILE A 48 6.00 -0.46 3.71
N ILE A 49 6.22 0.73 4.24
CA ILE A 49 7.54 1.31 4.41
C ILE A 49 7.79 1.45 5.91
N GLN A 50 8.86 0.83 6.42
CA GLN A 50 9.25 0.92 7.82
C GLN A 50 10.66 1.51 7.96
N ASN A 51 10.84 2.37 8.97
CA ASN A 51 12.16 2.81 9.37
C ASN A 51 12.85 1.74 10.25
N ASN A 52 13.97 1.19 9.78
CA ASN A 52 14.74 0.20 10.55
C ASN A 52 15.24 0.73 11.91
N LYS A 53 15.47 2.05 12.03
CA LYS A 53 15.94 2.69 13.27
C LYS A 53 14.79 3.02 14.24
N ASN A 54 13.57 3.14 13.74
CA ASN A 54 12.37 3.36 14.55
C ASN A 54 11.24 2.50 13.98
N ARG A 55 11.07 1.29 14.53
CA ARG A 55 10.09 0.32 14.04
C ARG A 55 8.64 0.78 14.16
N ASN A 56 8.36 1.82 14.95
CA ASN A 56 7.03 2.42 15.06
C ASN A 56 6.78 3.46 13.95
N ALA A 57 7.82 3.95 13.27
CA ALA A 57 7.66 4.78 12.09
C ALA A 57 7.40 3.90 10.86
N VAL A 58 6.10 3.68 10.61
CA VAL A 58 5.57 2.85 9.52
C VAL A 58 4.58 3.66 8.71
N GLY A 59 4.71 3.60 7.38
CA GLY A 59 3.77 4.19 6.43
C GLY A 59 3.36 3.19 5.36
N VAL A 60 2.33 3.55 4.61
CA VAL A 60 1.82 2.78 3.47
C VAL A 60 1.87 3.63 2.22
N LEU A 61 2.30 3.02 1.11
CA LEU A 61 2.22 3.60 -0.22
C LEU A 61 1.13 2.85 -0.99
N VAL A 62 0.14 3.57 -1.45
CA VAL A 62 -1.04 3.06 -2.18
C VAL A 62 -1.26 3.88 -3.44
N ASP A 63 -1.94 3.28 -4.42
CA ASP A 63 -2.42 3.98 -5.60
C ASP A 63 -3.35 5.14 -5.19
N LEU A 64 -3.21 6.28 -5.87
CA LEU A 64 -3.98 7.49 -5.57
C LEU A 64 -5.48 7.33 -5.86
N GLU A 65 -5.84 6.70 -6.97
CA GLU A 65 -7.24 6.44 -7.33
C GLU A 65 -7.87 5.45 -6.33
N HIS A 66 -7.09 4.43 -5.95
CA HIS A 66 -7.51 3.47 -4.93
C HIS A 66 -7.76 4.16 -3.58
N TYR A 67 -6.84 5.03 -3.14
CA TYR A 67 -6.99 5.79 -1.90
C TYR A 67 -8.20 6.72 -1.93
N ALA A 68 -8.42 7.45 -3.04
CA ALA A 68 -9.60 8.29 -3.22
C ALA A 68 -10.90 7.49 -3.13
N ARG A 69 -10.94 6.26 -3.67
CA ARG A 69 -12.09 5.36 -3.55
C ARG A 69 -12.32 4.92 -2.10
N LEU A 70 -11.26 4.61 -1.35
CA LEU A 70 -11.36 4.26 0.07
C LEU A 70 -11.89 5.44 0.91
N LEU A 71 -11.44 6.66 0.63
CA LEU A 71 -11.94 7.86 1.31
C LEU A 71 -13.45 8.04 1.10
N LYS A 72 -13.94 7.91 -0.13
CA LYS A 72 -15.39 7.98 -0.42
C LYS A 72 -16.20 6.93 0.33
N LEU A 73 -15.67 5.72 0.49
CA LEU A 73 -16.33 4.66 1.25
C LEU A 73 -16.37 5.01 2.74
N GLN A 74 -15.29 5.55 3.28
CA GLN A 74 -15.24 6.01 4.66
C GLN A 74 -16.26 7.13 4.92
N GLU A 75 -16.29 8.15 4.05
CA GLU A 75 -17.26 9.26 4.13
C GLU A 75 -18.71 8.75 4.11
N ALA A 76 -19.04 7.79 3.23
CA ALA A 76 -20.38 7.24 3.15
C ALA A 76 -20.79 6.47 4.42
N ILE A 77 -19.85 5.80 5.08
CA ILE A 77 -20.09 5.08 6.34
C ILE A 77 -20.27 6.09 7.49
N GLU A 78 -19.42 7.11 7.56
CA GLU A 78 -19.49 8.15 8.58
C GLU A 78 -20.79 8.97 8.49
N GLN A 79 -21.30 9.22 7.28
CA GLN A 79 -22.58 9.90 7.07
C GLN A 79 -23.80 9.03 7.40
N ALA A 80 -23.64 7.70 7.44
CA ALA A 80 -24.71 6.76 7.77
C ALA A 80 -24.78 6.43 9.27
N ALA A 81 -23.80 6.87 10.06
CA ALA A 81 -23.69 6.69 11.51
C ALA A 81 -24.25 7.89 12.28
#